data_AF-A0A1Q4UQS4-F1
#
_entry.id   AF-A0A1Q4UQS4-F1
#
_cell.length_a   1.000
_cell.length_b   1.000
_cell.length_c   1.000
_cell.angle_alpha   90.00
_cell.angle_beta   90.00
_cell.angle_gamma   90.00
#
_symmetry.space_group_name_H-M   'P 1'
#
loop_
_entity.id
_entity.type
_entity.pdbx_description
1 polymer ?
#
loop_
_entity_poly.entity_id
_entity_poly.type
_entity_poly.pdbx_seq_one_letter_code
_entity_poly.pdbx_strand_id
1 'polypeptide(L)'
;MAQAAAVLASLKPADRIWVVGAVNGDIAALQSVHTRLARKIRPGDRLVYTGNYWGDGSGDNVIAAINEILLFRRFFIAQDGVDMADIAFLRGASEEMLTKMQQLQFAPNPGEVFEWMLTRGAAGIVRAYGFDPAMVQATMRQGAHLISQWTGQLSDALRRHPGHGALMADLKHAAYVSDGSLIFVHAGLDSSRALTAQTDTFWWGGSMFEAITERYYDCARIIRGSSNSHSGISEREYTLSLDAGAGRGGTLVAAAIGPNGQIVDRIES
;
A
#
# COMPACT_ATOMS: atom_id res chain seq x y z
N MET A 1 20.66 9.07 11.97
CA MET A 1 19.65 9.90 11.26
C MET A 1 19.45 9.48 9.80
N ALA A 2 20.46 8.98 9.07
CA ALA A 2 20.28 8.51 7.68
C ALA A 2 19.46 7.21 7.50
N GLN A 3 19.36 6.35 8.52
CA GLN A 3 18.69 5.05 8.42
C GLN A 3 17.16 5.12 8.58
N ALA A 4 16.63 6.18 9.18
CA ALA A 4 15.18 6.42 9.29
C ALA A 4 14.57 6.91 7.96
N ALA A 5 15.36 7.60 7.13
CA ALA A 5 14.92 8.15 5.85
C ALA A 5 14.62 7.08 4.78
N ALA A 6 15.14 5.86 4.94
CA ALA A 6 14.84 4.77 4.00
C ALA A 6 13.42 4.19 4.20
N VAL A 7 12.87 4.32 5.40
CA VAL A 7 11.65 3.63 5.84
C VAL A 7 10.43 4.54 5.83
N LEU A 8 10.61 5.84 6.07
CA LEU A 8 9.53 6.83 6.11
C LEU A 8 9.70 7.85 4.98
N ALA A 9 8.62 8.16 4.26
CA ALA A 9 8.60 9.28 3.31
C ALA A 9 8.30 10.60 4.02
N SER A 10 9.14 11.61 3.81
CA SER A 10 8.86 12.98 4.23
C SER A 10 8.35 13.79 3.04
N LEU A 11 7.12 14.30 3.14
CA LEU A 11 6.49 15.17 2.15
C LEU A 11 6.64 16.62 2.59
N LYS A 12 6.97 17.52 1.65
CA LYS A 12 6.88 18.96 1.90
C LYS A 12 5.42 19.35 2.12
N PRO A 13 5.13 20.37 2.97
CA PRO A 13 3.79 20.91 3.11
C PRO A 13 3.20 21.32 1.76
N ALA A 14 1.90 21.10 1.60
CA ALA A 14 1.16 21.40 0.38
C ALA A 14 -0.29 21.73 0.73
N ASP A 15 -0.93 22.53 -0.11
CA ASP A 15 -2.35 22.88 0.04
C ASP A 15 -3.26 21.66 -0.14
N ARG A 16 -2.80 20.67 -0.92
CA ARG A 16 -3.51 19.41 -1.16
C ARG A 16 -2.54 18.24 -1.26
N ILE A 17 -2.86 17.18 -0.53
CA ILE A 17 -2.21 15.87 -0.64
C ILE A 17 -3.27 14.88 -1.11
N TRP A 18 -3.16 14.40 -2.33
CA TRP A 18 -4.01 13.33 -2.84
C TRP A 18 -3.59 12.00 -2.21
N VAL A 19 -4.54 11.31 -1.61
CA VAL A 19 -4.33 9.99 -0.99
C VAL A 19 -5.22 8.97 -1.69
N VAL A 20 -4.60 7.99 -2.33
CA VAL A 20 -5.28 6.84 -2.96
C VAL A 20 -5.33 5.71 -1.93
N GLY A 21 -6.55 5.24 -1.63
CA GLY A 21 -6.80 4.12 -0.72
C GLY A 21 -6.23 2.78 -1.21
N ALA A 22 -6.48 1.71 -0.46
CA ALA A 22 -6.04 0.37 -0.82
C ALA A 22 -6.68 -0.10 -2.15
N VAL A 23 -5.85 -0.44 -3.14
CA VAL A 23 -6.30 -0.77 -4.51
C VAL A 23 -6.82 -2.21 -4.63
N ASN A 24 -6.17 -3.13 -3.92
CA ASN A 24 -6.42 -4.57 -3.88
C ASN A 24 -6.58 -5.19 -5.29
N GLY A 25 -5.71 -4.80 -6.24
CA GLY A 25 -5.71 -5.33 -7.61
C GLY A 25 -6.92 -4.93 -8.47
N ASP A 26 -7.76 -4.00 -8.02
CA ASP A 26 -8.94 -3.55 -8.76
C ASP A 26 -8.56 -2.55 -9.86
N ILE A 27 -8.16 -3.09 -11.01
CA ILE A 27 -7.70 -2.29 -12.16
C ILE A 27 -8.80 -1.36 -12.69
N ALA A 28 -10.06 -1.81 -12.77
CA ALA A 28 -11.14 -1.00 -13.30
C ALA A 28 -11.40 0.21 -12.39
N ALA A 29 -11.42 -0.02 -11.07
CA ALA A 29 -11.58 1.05 -10.11
C ALA A 29 -10.41 2.05 -10.16
N LEU A 30 -9.18 1.53 -10.26
CA LEU A 30 -7.97 2.33 -10.36
C LEU A 30 -7.96 3.23 -11.60
N GLN A 31 -8.30 2.71 -12.77
CA GLN A 31 -8.38 3.48 -14.01
C GLN A 31 -9.45 4.58 -13.95
N SER A 32 -10.61 4.30 -13.35
CA SER A 32 -11.67 5.29 -13.11
C SER A 32 -11.15 6.44 -12.25
N VAL A 33 -10.51 6.11 -11.11
CA VAL A 33 -9.91 7.10 -10.21
C VAL A 33 -8.82 7.90 -10.90
N HIS A 34 -7.87 7.25 -11.58
CA HIS A 34 -6.78 7.92 -12.28
C HIS A 34 -7.26 8.84 -13.40
N THR A 35 -8.27 8.44 -14.18
CA THR A 35 -8.85 9.29 -15.23
C THR A 35 -9.41 10.59 -14.66
N ARG A 36 -10.07 10.52 -13.50
CA ARG A 36 -10.62 11.69 -12.81
C ARG A 36 -9.53 12.50 -12.11
N LEU A 37 -8.56 11.83 -11.51
CA LEU A 37 -7.46 12.44 -10.78
C LEU A 37 -6.54 13.23 -11.72
N ALA A 38 -6.25 12.70 -12.91
CA ALA A 38 -5.45 13.36 -13.94
C ALA A 38 -5.98 14.74 -14.34
N ARG A 39 -7.29 14.98 -14.18
CA ARG A 39 -7.94 16.28 -14.49
C ARG A 39 -7.88 17.28 -13.32
N LYS A 40 -7.55 16.81 -12.11
CA LYS A 40 -7.66 17.57 -10.85
C LYS A 40 -6.31 17.81 -10.18
N ILE A 41 -5.40 16.85 -10.30
CA ILE A 41 -4.04 16.93 -9.75
C ILE A 41 -3.23 17.98 -10.51
N ARG A 42 -2.43 18.76 -9.80
CA ARG A 42 -1.67 19.90 -10.34
C ARG A 42 -0.27 19.94 -9.73
N PRO A 43 0.69 20.66 -10.36
CA PRO A 43 1.96 20.98 -9.71
C PRO A 43 1.75 21.64 -8.36
N GLY A 44 2.56 21.25 -7.37
CA GLY A 44 2.41 21.67 -5.96
C GLY A 44 1.56 20.73 -5.10
N ASP A 45 0.71 19.88 -5.69
CA ASP A 45 0.06 18.81 -4.95
C ASP A 45 1.10 17.74 -4.54
N ARG A 46 0.74 16.90 -3.56
CA ARG A 46 1.45 15.63 -3.26
C ARG A 46 0.56 14.45 -3.57
N LEU A 47 1.15 13.28 -3.78
CA LEU A 47 0.42 12.03 -4.04
C LEU A 47 0.90 10.91 -3.13
N VAL A 48 -0.02 10.24 -2.45
CA VAL A 48 0.27 9.11 -1.57
C VAL A 48 -0.57 7.92 -1.98
N TYR A 49 0.07 6.80 -2.28
CA TYR A 49 -0.59 5.51 -2.46
C TYR A 49 -0.45 4.68 -1.19
N THR A 50 -1.56 4.30 -0.56
CA THR A 50 -1.56 3.75 0.81
C THR A 50 -1.25 2.25 0.93
N GLY A 51 -0.84 1.58 -0.14
CA GLY A 51 -0.48 0.15 -0.15
C GLY A 51 -1.65 -0.77 -0.53
N ASN A 52 -1.43 -2.09 -0.41
CA ASN A 52 -2.29 -3.11 -0.98
C ASN A 52 -2.57 -2.87 -2.48
N TYR A 53 -1.50 -2.79 -3.26
CA TYR A 53 -1.56 -2.70 -4.72
C TYR A 53 -1.89 -4.06 -5.31
N TRP A 54 -1.29 -5.11 -4.76
CA TRP A 54 -1.64 -6.48 -5.10
C TRP A 54 -2.97 -6.88 -4.45
N GLY A 55 -3.80 -7.57 -5.22
CA GLY A 55 -5.09 -8.09 -4.77
C GLY A 55 -5.18 -9.60 -4.89
N ASP A 56 -6.33 -10.14 -4.52
CA ASP A 56 -6.65 -11.56 -4.66
C ASP A 56 -7.40 -11.87 -5.98
N GLY A 57 -7.39 -10.96 -6.93
CA GLY A 57 -8.06 -11.12 -8.23
C GLY A 57 -7.37 -12.13 -9.16
N SER A 58 -7.73 -12.08 -10.45
CA SER A 58 -6.99 -12.76 -11.50
C SER A 58 -5.56 -12.21 -11.62
N GLY A 59 -4.63 -13.04 -12.07
CA GLY A 59 -3.23 -12.63 -12.24
C GLY A 59 -3.09 -11.43 -13.18
N ASP A 60 -3.82 -11.43 -14.30
CA ASP A 60 -3.80 -10.35 -15.29
C ASP A 60 -4.27 -9.02 -14.70
N ASN A 61 -5.35 -9.02 -13.92
CA ASN A 61 -5.86 -7.80 -13.29
C ASN A 61 -4.87 -7.23 -12.27
N VAL A 62 -4.24 -8.12 -11.49
CA VAL A 62 -3.22 -7.73 -10.51
C VAL A 62 -2.02 -7.10 -11.23
N ILE A 63 -1.49 -7.73 -12.28
CA ILE A 63 -0.40 -7.15 -13.09
C ILE A 63 -0.81 -5.81 -13.70
N ALA A 64 -2.03 -5.73 -14.26
CA ALA A 64 -2.54 -4.50 -14.85
C ALA A 64 -2.63 -3.36 -13.82
N ALA A 65 -3.09 -3.65 -12.59
CA ALA A 65 -3.17 -2.66 -11.52
C ALA A 65 -1.79 -2.09 -11.15
N ILE A 66 -0.76 -2.93 -11.04
CA ILE A 66 0.61 -2.45 -10.78
C ILE A 66 1.13 -1.60 -11.93
N ASN A 67 0.89 -2.03 -13.17
CA ASN A 67 1.29 -1.26 -14.35
C ASN A 67 0.58 0.09 -14.43
N GLU A 68 -0.70 0.17 -14.06
CA GLU A 68 -1.47 1.40 -14.02
C GLU A 68 -0.95 2.37 -12.95
N ILE A 69 -0.55 1.88 -11.76
CA ILE A 69 0.14 2.70 -10.75
C ILE A 69 1.44 3.27 -11.31
N LEU A 70 2.25 2.45 -11.98
CA LEU A 70 3.52 2.88 -12.57
C LEU A 70 3.31 3.88 -13.71
N LEU A 71 2.25 3.71 -14.50
CA LEU A 71 1.87 4.64 -15.56
C LEU A 71 1.44 5.98 -14.98
N PHE A 72 0.60 5.99 -13.95
CA PHE A 72 0.14 7.23 -13.32
C PHE A 72 1.27 7.95 -12.59
N ARG A 73 2.18 7.23 -11.96
CA ARG A 73 3.43 7.78 -11.42
C ARG A 73 4.18 8.56 -12.49
N ARG A 74 4.38 7.95 -13.68
CA ARG A 74 5.06 8.62 -14.80
C ARG A 74 4.30 9.87 -15.26
N PHE A 75 2.98 9.81 -15.33
CA PHE A 75 2.16 10.97 -15.65
C PHE A 75 2.35 12.11 -14.64
N PHE A 76 2.32 11.80 -13.34
CA PHE A 76 2.43 12.81 -12.28
C PHE A 76 3.82 13.47 -12.25
N ILE A 77 4.89 12.68 -12.25
CA ILE A 77 6.27 13.21 -12.17
C ILE A 77 6.72 13.90 -13.47
N ALA A 78 6.01 13.71 -14.58
CA ALA A 78 6.31 14.40 -15.84
C ALA A 78 5.75 15.83 -15.88
N GLN A 79 4.95 16.25 -14.90
CA GLN A 79 4.45 17.61 -14.81
C GLN A 79 5.54 18.57 -14.36
N ASP A 80 5.64 19.72 -15.01
CA ASP A 80 6.60 20.76 -14.65
C ASP A 80 6.35 21.23 -13.20
N GLY A 81 7.42 21.33 -12.40
CA GLY A 81 7.36 21.68 -10.99
C GLY A 81 7.04 20.53 -10.01
N VAL A 82 6.91 19.28 -10.47
CA VAL A 82 6.78 18.10 -9.58
C VAL A 82 8.15 17.47 -9.31
N ASP A 83 8.48 17.26 -8.04
CA ASP A 83 9.69 16.53 -7.62
C ASP A 83 9.38 15.04 -7.40
N MET A 84 10.39 14.18 -7.52
CA MET A 84 10.28 12.76 -7.17
C MET A 84 9.86 12.54 -5.71
N ALA A 85 10.22 13.45 -4.80
CA ALA A 85 9.82 13.42 -3.40
C ALA A 85 8.35 13.83 -3.16
N ASP A 86 7.63 14.28 -4.19
CA ASP A 86 6.24 14.71 -4.08
C ASP A 86 5.24 13.54 -4.17
N ILE A 87 5.74 12.32 -4.39
CA ILE A 87 4.97 11.09 -4.41
C ILE A 87 5.53 10.06 -3.42
N ALA A 88 4.65 9.36 -2.72
CA ALA A 88 5.03 8.27 -1.82
C ALA A 88 4.18 7.00 -2.06
N PHE A 89 4.85 5.86 -2.04
CA PHE A 89 4.24 4.53 -2.11
C PHE A 89 4.39 3.85 -0.76
N LEU A 90 3.28 3.61 -0.07
CA LEU A 90 3.28 2.93 1.21
C LEU A 90 3.23 1.41 1.00
N ARG A 91 3.94 0.69 1.84
CA ARG A 91 3.87 -0.76 1.97
C ARG A 91 2.57 -1.11 2.68
N GLY A 92 1.75 -1.97 2.07
CA GLY A 92 0.60 -2.59 2.72
C GLY A 92 0.84 -4.03 3.12
N ALA A 93 -0.22 -4.66 3.62
CA ALA A 93 -0.23 -6.08 3.97
C ALA A 93 0.15 -6.98 2.79
N SER A 94 -0.33 -6.68 1.58
CA SER A 94 -0.05 -7.47 0.38
C SER A 94 1.43 -7.41 -0.03
N GLU A 95 2.04 -6.24 0.04
CA GLU A 95 3.45 -6.02 -0.28
C GLU A 95 4.36 -6.69 0.75
N GLU A 96 3.97 -6.65 2.03
CA GLU A 96 4.65 -7.36 3.10
C GLU A 96 4.57 -8.88 2.90
N MET A 97 3.40 -9.41 2.54
CA MET A 97 3.26 -10.83 2.18
C MET A 97 4.12 -11.22 0.98
N LEU A 98 4.14 -10.42 -0.10
CA LEU A 98 4.99 -10.67 -1.26
C LEU A 98 6.48 -10.67 -0.89
N THR A 99 6.92 -9.80 0.01
CA THR A 99 8.29 -9.78 0.52
C THR A 99 8.61 -11.07 1.28
N LYS A 100 7.75 -11.47 2.22
CA LYS A 100 7.91 -12.71 2.99
C LYS A 100 7.86 -13.96 2.09
N MET A 101 7.01 -13.94 1.06
CA MET A 101 6.85 -15.04 0.12
C MET A 101 8.13 -15.33 -0.66
N GLN A 102 8.93 -14.32 -1.01
CA GLN A 102 10.24 -14.48 -1.65
C GLN A 102 11.32 -15.10 -0.74
N GLN A 103 11.03 -15.24 0.55
CA GLN A 103 11.97 -15.75 1.57
C GLN A 103 11.41 -16.97 2.33
N LEU A 104 10.35 -17.58 1.80
CA LEU A 104 9.57 -18.58 2.50
C LEU A 104 10.39 -19.83 2.91
N GLN A 105 11.49 -20.13 2.21
CA GLN A 105 12.43 -21.19 2.56
C GLN A 105 13.05 -21.05 3.95
N PHE A 106 13.04 -19.84 4.54
CA PHE A 106 13.57 -19.57 5.88
C PHE A 106 12.48 -19.58 6.97
N ALA A 107 11.21 -19.75 6.61
CA ALA A 107 10.14 -19.86 7.59
C ALA A 107 10.23 -21.19 8.35
N PRO A 108 9.93 -21.23 9.67
CA PRO A 108 9.96 -22.46 10.45
C PRO A 108 8.95 -23.51 9.93
N ASN A 109 7.76 -23.07 9.52
CA ASN A 109 6.70 -23.92 8.95
C ASN A 109 6.20 -23.31 7.62
N PRO A 110 6.93 -23.46 6.50
CA PRO A 110 6.62 -22.76 5.25
C PRO A 110 5.24 -23.12 4.69
N GLY A 111 4.77 -24.35 4.87
CA GLY A 111 3.43 -24.77 4.47
C GLY A 111 2.31 -24.03 5.20
N GLU A 112 2.38 -23.97 6.54
CA GLU A 112 1.40 -23.25 7.36
C GLU A 112 1.44 -21.74 7.08
N VAL A 113 2.65 -21.18 6.93
CA VAL A 113 2.82 -19.76 6.62
C VAL A 113 2.22 -19.43 5.25
N PHE A 114 2.44 -20.27 4.24
CA PHE A 114 1.86 -20.07 2.92
C PHE A 114 0.34 -20.24 2.93
N GLU A 115 -0.18 -21.23 3.64
CA GLU A 115 -1.62 -21.41 3.83
C GLU A 115 -2.26 -20.18 4.48
N TRP A 116 -1.64 -19.65 5.53
CA TRP A 116 -2.06 -18.39 6.14
C TRP A 116 -2.04 -17.23 5.14
N MET A 117 -1.00 -17.10 4.30
CA MET A 117 -0.94 -16.08 3.25
C MET A 117 -2.08 -16.22 2.24
N LEU A 118 -2.43 -17.45 1.85
CA LEU A 118 -3.56 -17.70 0.94
C LEU A 118 -4.90 -17.22 1.54
N THR A 119 -5.13 -17.43 2.85
CA THR A 119 -6.34 -16.91 3.53
C THR A 119 -6.42 -15.39 3.58
N ARG A 120 -5.29 -14.70 3.30
CA ARG A 120 -5.16 -13.24 3.29
C ARG A 120 -5.09 -12.65 1.88
N GLY A 121 -5.38 -13.45 0.86
CA GLY A 121 -5.48 -12.98 -0.53
C GLY A 121 -4.17 -13.04 -1.32
N ALA A 122 -3.16 -13.76 -0.83
CA ALA A 122 -1.90 -13.91 -1.54
C ALA A 122 -2.02 -14.77 -2.82
N ALA A 123 -3.14 -15.44 -3.04
CA ALA A 123 -3.34 -16.28 -4.22
C ALA A 123 -3.32 -15.45 -5.51
N GLY A 124 -3.83 -14.22 -5.49
CA GLY A 124 -3.74 -13.30 -6.63
C GLY A 124 -2.30 -12.93 -7.00
N ILE A 125 -1.42 -12.75 -6.01
CA ILE A 125 0.02 -12.53 -6.22
C ILE A 125 0.66 -13.73 -6.93
N VAL A 126 0.36 -14.94 -6.45
CA VAL A 126 0.90 -16.18 -7.01
C VAL A 126 0.47 -16.35 -8.47
N ARG A 127 -0.82 -16.10 -8.77
CA ARG A 127 -1.35 -16.10 -10.14
C ARG A 127 -0.72 -15.03 -11.02
N ALA A 128 -0.53 -13.82 -10.49
CA ALA A 128 0.02 -12.67 -11.23
C ALA A 128 1.40 -12.97 -11.82
N TYR A 129 2.20 -13.78 -11.12
CA TYR A 129 3.54 -14.14 -11.55
C TYR A 129 3.65 -15.52 -12.20
N GLY A 130 2.52 -16.08 -12.64
CA GLY A 130 2.47 -17.25 -13.52
C GLY A 130 2.48 -18.60 -12.81
N PHE A 131 2.12 -18.64 -11.52
CA PHE A 131 2.07 -19.87 -10.75
C PHE A 131 0.64 -20.24 -10.36
N ASP A 132 0.41 -21.54 -10.19
CA ASP A 132 -0.83 -22.08 -9.63
C ASP A 132 -0.72 -22.17 -8.09
N PRO A 133 -1.58 -21.48 -7.32
CA PRO A 133 -1.56 -21.54 -5.85
C PRO A 133 -1.62 -22.97 -5.28
N ALA A 134 -2.37 -23.89 -5.88
CA ALA A 134 -2.49 -25.26 -5.39
C ALA A 134 -1.18 -26.04 -5.60
N MET A 135 -0.52 -25.84 -6.74
CA MET A 135 0.78 -26.45 -7.03
C MET A 135 1.85 -25.89 -6.09
N VAL A 136 1.85 -24.58 -5.84
CA VAL A 136 2.78 -23.96 -4.89
C VAL A 136 2.55 -24.50 -3.47
N GLN A 137 1.30 -24.64 -3.04
CA GLN A 137 0.98 -25.22 -1.74
C GLN A 137 1.52 -26.66 -1.60
N ALA A 138 1.42 -27.45 -2.67
CA ALA A 138 2.03 -28.79 -2.70
C ALA A 138 3.56 -28.71 -2.60
N THR A 139 4.22 -27.77 -3.29
CA THR A 139 5.67 -27.53 -3.20
C THR A 139 6.12 -27.20 -1.77
N MET A 140 5.30 -26.49 -0.99
CA MET A 140 5.65 -26.15 0.40
C MET A 140 5.81 -27.36 1.33
N ARG A 141 5.35 -28.54 0.90
CA ARG A 141 5.50 -29.80 1.65
C ARG A 141 6.71 -30.63 1.20
N GLN A 142 7.45 -30.20 0.18
CA GLN A 142 8.50 -30.98 -0.48
C GLN A 142 9.93 -30.62 -0.03
N GLY A 143 10.07 -29.84 1.04
CA GLY A 143 11.34 -29.51 1.68
C GLY A 143 12.04 -28.27 1.14
N ALA A 144 13.06 -27.80 1.87
CA ALA A 144 13.66 -26.47 1.70
C ALA A 144 14.27 -26.22 0.31
N HIS A 145 14.79 -27.26 -0.37
CA HIS A 145 15.39 -27.11 -1.70
C HIS A 145 14.36 -26.68 -2.75
N LEU A 146 13.22 -27.38 -2.83
CA LEU A 146 12.17 -27.07 -3.81
C LEU A 146 11.47 -25.75 -3.49
N ILE A 147 11.32 -25.42 -2.21
CA ILE A 147 10.83 -24.10 -1.78
C ILE A 147 11.79 -23.01 -2.25
N SER A 148 13.11 -23.19 -2.06
CA SER A 148 14.12 -22.22 -2.51
C SER A 148 14.14 -22.05 -4.03
N GLN A 149 13.96 -23.15 -4.78
CA GLN A 149 13.84 -23.08 -6.23
C GLN A 149 12.61 -22.25 -6.64
N TRP A 150 11.46 -22.50 -6.01
CA TRP A 150 10.24 -21.76 -6.30
C TRP A 150 10.34 -20.28 -5.90
N THR A 151 10.89 -19.93 -4.73
CA THR A 151 11.07 -18.52 -4.35
C THR A 151 12.03 -17.78 -5.28
N GLY A 152 13.05 -18.47 -5.80
CA GLY A 152 13.89 -17.97 -6.89
C GLY A 152 13.10 -17.69 -8.17
N GLN A 153 12.27 -18.65 -8.61
CA GLN A 153 11.42 -18.47 -9.79
C GLN A 153 10.41 -17.31 -9.63
N LEU A 154 9.81 -17.17 -8.44
CA LEU A 154 8.92 -16.05 -8.12
C LEU A 154 9.65 -14.71 -8.21
N SER A 155 10.84 -14.63 -7.63
CA SER A 155 11.67 -13.41 -7.67
C SER A 155 12.08 -13.05 -9.11
N ASP A 156 12.38 -14.05 -9.94
CA ASP A 156 12.69 -13.85 -11.35
C ASP A 156 11.45 -13.42 -12.15
N ALA A 157 10.29 -14.01 -11.87
CA ALA A 157 9.04 -13.61 -12.50
C ALA A 157 8.71 -12.14 -12.17
N LEU A 158 8.79 -11.74 -10.90
CA LEU A 158 8.65 -10.34 -10.48
C LEU A 158 9.57 -9.41 -11.28
N ARG A 159 10.84 -9.79 -11.43
CA ARG A 159 11.86 -8.97 -12.12
C ARG A 159 11.62 -8.84 -13.62
N ARG A 160 10.98 -9.83 -14.25
CA ARG A 160 10.62 -9.78 -15.68
C ARG A 160 9.51 -8.77 -15.98
N HIS A 161 8.77 -8.30 -14.98
CA HIS A 161 7.81 -7.21 -15.14
C HIS A 161 8.50 -5.85 -14.89
N PRO A 162 8.66 -5.01 -15.92
CA PRO A 162 9.38 -3.74 -15.78
C PRO A 162 8.77 -2.85 -14.69
N GLY A 163 9.61 -2.34 -13.79
CA GLY A 163 9.20 -1.43 -12.73
C GLY A 163 8.60 -2.08 -11.48
N HIS A 164 8.17 -3.36 -11.51
CA HIS A 164 7.60 -4.02 -10.33
C HIS A 164 8.63 -4.14 -9.20
N GLY A 165 9.85 -4.59 -9.51
CA GLY A 165 10.94 -4.64 -8.53
C GLY A 165 11.36 -3.26 -8.02
N ALA A 166 11.34 -2.24 -8.89
CA ALA A 166 11.66 -0.86 -8.50
C ALA A 166 10.59 -0.28 -7.55
N LEU A 167 9.31 -0.55 -7.81
CA LEU A 167 8.23 -0.18 -6.90
C LEU A 167 8.40 -0.85 -5.54
N MET A 168 8.65 -2.16 -5.51
CA MET A 168 8.88 -2.92 -4.27
C MET A 168 10.05 -2.37 -3.45
N ALA A 169 11.13 -1.95 -4.12
CA ALA A 169 12.30 -1.37 -3.47
C ALA A 169 12.05 0.05 -2.91
N ASP A 170 11.07 0.79 -3.46
CA ASP A 170 10.79 2.17 -3.05
C ASP A 170 9.68 2.28 -1.99
N LEU A 171 9.02 1.18 -1.63
CA LEU A 171 7.94 1.18 -0.64
C LEU A 171 8.40 1.72 0.72
N LYS A 172 7.59 2.59 1.31
CA LYS A 172 7.79 3.18 2.65
C LYS A 172 6.81 2.58 3.64
N HIS A 173 7.16 2.48 4.90
CA HIS A 173 6.24 1.98 5.93
C HIS A 173 5.13 3.00 6.24
N ALA A 174 5.46 4.29 6.16
CA ALA A 174 4.53 5.40 6.32
C ALA A 174 5.07 6.65 5.61
N ALA A 175 4.21 7.65 5.45
CA ALA A 175 4.60 8.99 5.04
C ALA A 175 4.13 10.03 6.06
N TYR A 176 4.79 11.17 6.12
CA TYR A 176 4.39 12.29 6.97
C TYR A 176 4.73 13.62 6.30
N VAL A 177 3.97 14.67 6.61
CA VAL A 177 4.32 16.04 6.21
C VAL A 177 5.44 16.53 7.12
N SER A 178 6.46 17.18 6.56
CA SER A 178 7.69 17.52 7.29
C SER A 178 7.50 18.44 8.50
N ASP A 179 6.37 19.16 8.58
CA ASP A 179 5.96 19.96 9.75
C ASP A 179 5.23 19.15 10.84
N GLY A 180 5.00 17.85 10.62
CA GLY A 180 4.34 16.94 11.54
C GLY A 180 2.80 16.98 11.49
N SER A 181 2.20 17.82 10.63
CA SER A 181 0.75 18.05 10.60
C SER A 181 -0.08 16.81 10.25
N LEU A 182 0.41 15.98 9.33
CA LEU A 182 -0.30 14.81 8.81
C LEU A 182 0.60 13.58 8.73
N ILE A 183 0.01 12.42 9.00
CA ILE A 183 0.65 11.11 8.87
C ILE A 183 -0.22 10.21 8.00
N PHE A 184 0.42 9.45 7.11
CA PHE A 184 -0.21 8.50 6.22
C PHE A 184 0.34 7.11 6.48
N VAL A 185 -0.56 6.15 6.74
CA VAL A 185 -0.23 4.75 7.01
C VAL A 185 -1.07 3.82 6.16
N HIS A 186 -0.67 2.55 6.06
CA HIS A 186 -1.52 1.55 5.43
C HIS A 186 -2.71 1.17 6.32
N ALA A 187 -2.45 0.58 7.50
CA ALA A 187 -3.48 0.06 8.40
C ALA A 187 -3.61 0.84 9.72
N GLY A 188 -2.48 1.19 10.35
CA GLY A 188 -2.49 1.85 11.64
C GLY A 188 -1.11 2.18 12.20
N LEU A 189 -1.09 2.66 13.43
CA LEU A 189 0.12 2.85 14.24
C LEU A 189 -0.23 2.71 15.72
N ASP A 190 0.78 2.44 16.55
CA ASP A 190 0.68 2.43 18.00
C ASP A 190 0.93 3.85 18.53
N SER A 191 -0.08 4.50 19.10
CA SER A 191 0.02 5.89 19.56
C SER A 191 0.99 6.07 20.72
N SER A 192 1.36 4.99 21.43
CA SER A 192 2.34 5.03 22.53
C SER A 192 3.80 5.07 22.07
N ARG A 193 4.07 4.85 20.78
CA ARG A 193 5.42 4.73 20.21
C ARG A 193 5.68 5.83 19.19
N ALA A 194 6.92 6.31 19.12
CA ALA A 194 7.36 7.20 18.05
C ALA A 194 7.22 6.53 16.66
N LEU A 195 7.03 7.33 15.61
CA LEU A 195 6.76 6.82 14.25
C LEU A 195 7.90 5.94 13.73
N THR A 196 9.15 6.26 14.08
CA THR A 196 10.34 5.48 13.74
C THR A 196 10.49 4.19 14.55
N ALA A 197 9.79 4.09 15.68
CA ALA A 197 9.80 2.91 16.54
C ALA A 197 8.68 1.93 16.19
N GLN A 198 7.79 2.26 15.25
CA GLN A 198 6.73 1.37 14.79
C GLN A 198 7.31 0.15 14.07
N THR A 199 6.59 -0.97 14.12
CA THR A 199 6.98 -2.22 13.49
C THR A 199 5.93 -2.64 12.48
N ASP A 200 5.40 -3.84 12.64
CA ASP A 200 4.37 -4.49 11.86
C ASP A 200 2.97 -3.87 12.04
N THR A 201 2.80 -2.97 13.01
CA THR A 201 1.59 -2.17 13.21
C THR A 201 1.17 -1.39 11.96
N PHE A 202 2.11 -0.95 11.13
CA PHE A 202 1.79 -0.26 9.88
C PHE A 202 0.95 -1.12 8.93
N TRP A 203 1.12 -2.44 8.96
CA TRP A 203 0.43 -3.38 8.06
C TRP A 203 -0.73 -4.11 8.73
N TRP A 204 -0.61 -4.41 10.02
CA TRP A 204 -1.56 -5.27 10.74
C TRP A 204 -2.29 -4.58 11.90
N GLY A 205 -1.89 -3.36 12.26
CA GLY A 205 -2.36 -2.61 13.44
C GLY A 205 -3.74 -1.97 13.32
N GLY A 206 -4.66 -2.56 12.57
CA GLY A 206 -5.98 -1.98 12.30
C GLY A 206 -6.79 -1.68 13.56
N SER A 207 -6.72 -2.52 14.59
CA SER A 207 -7.41 -2.29 15.89
C SER A 207 -6.83 -1.13 16.68
N MET A 208 -5.52 -0.92 16.63
CA MET A 208 -4.85 0.21 17.29
C MET A 208 -5.29 1.54 16.69
N PHE A 209 -5.50 1.59 15.38
CA PHE A 209 -6.03 2.79 14.71
C PHE A 209 -7.43 3.17 15.20
N GLU A 210 -8.30 2.19 15.44
CA GLU A 210 -9.66 2.45 15.93
C GLU A 210 -9.68 2.98 17.37
N ALA A 211 -8.61 2.75 18.14
CA ALA A 211 -8.46 3.19 19.53
C ALA A 211 -7.90 4.62 19.65
N ILE A 212 -7.52 5.28 18.54
CA ILE A 212 -6.97 6.64 18.56
C ILE A 212 -8.11 7.64 18.80
N THR A 213 -8.15 8.17 20.02
CA THR A 213 -9.13 9.18 20.46
C THR A 213 -8.47 10.48 20.94
N GLU A 214 -7.15 10.59 20.80
CA GLU A 214 -6.37 11.77 21.16
C GLU A 214 -5.31 12.06 20.09
N ARG A 215 -4.71 13.25 20.15
CA ARG A 215 -3.66 13.65 19.20
C ARG A 215 -2.42 12.80 19.37
N TYR A 216 -1.87 12.36 18.24
CA TYR A 216 -0.56 11.74 18.20
C TYR A 216 0.50 12.85 18.04
N TYR A 217 1.10 13.29 19.16
CA TYR A 217 1.93 14.50 19.20
C TYR A 217 1.16 15.72 18.64
N ASP A 218 1.78 16.51 17.77
CA ASP A 218 1.16 17.68 17.13
C ASP A 218 0.44 17.33 15.81
N CYS A 219 0.30 16.03 15.50
CA CYS A 219 -0.39 15.57 14.29
C CYS A 219 -1.88 15.93 14.36
N ALA A 220 -2.34 16.70 13.37
CA ALA A 220 -3.73 17.07 13.23
C ALA A 220 -4.58 15.84 12.88
N ARG A 221 -4.06 14.98 11.98
CA ARG A 221 -4.78 13.79 11.53
C ARG A 221 -3.89 12.69 10.97
N ILE A 222 -4.23 11.45 11.31
CA ILE A 222 -3.63 10.24 10.75
C ILE A 222 -4.60 9.65 9.71
N ILE A 223 -4.12 9.44 8.50
CA ILE A 223 -4.89 8.91 7.37
C ILE A 223 -4.43 7.48 7.08
N ARG A 224 -5.37 6.54 6.94
CA ARG A 224 -5.08 5.15 6.56
C ARG A 224 -5.75 4.73 5.25
N GLY A 225 -5.13 3.77 4.58
CA GLY A 225 -5.61 3.18 3.33
C GLY A 225 -6.49 1.95 3.46
N SER A 226 -6.30 1.17 4.53
CA SER A 226 -6.97 -0.12 4.73
C SER A 226 -7.55 -0.25 6.13
N SER A 227 -8.75 -0.84 6.21
CA SER A 227 -9.44 -1.19 7.46
C SER A 227 -9.89 -2.63 7.42
N ASN A 228 -9.55 -3.38 8.48
CA ASN A 228 -10.05 -4.74 8.68
C ASN A 228 -11.45 -4.77 9.32
N SER A 229 -11.93 -3.63 9.81
CA SER A 229 -13.09 -3.54 10.71
C SER A 229 -14.33 -2.98 10.01
N HIS A 230 -14.14 -2.10 9.02
CA HIS A 230 -15.21 -1.34 8.40
C HIS A 230 -14.90 -1.14 6.91
N SER A 231 -15.88 -1.40 6.03
CA SER A 231 -15.85 -0.91 4.66
C SER A 231 -16.55 0.45 4.59
N GLY A 232 -15.89 1.42 3.98
CA GLY A 232 -16.37 2.79 3.82
C GLY A 232 -15.43 3.82 4.41
N ILE A 233 -15.62 5.08 3.99
CA ILE A 233 -14.87 6.19 4.54
C ILE A 233 -15.32 6.43 5.98
N SER A 234 -14.37 6.46 6.90
CA SER A 234 -14.63 6.77 8.31
C SER A 234 -13.79 7.98 8.70
N GLU A 235 -14.48 9.07 9.01
CA GLU A 235 -13.86 10.31 9.48
C GLU A 235 -14.15 10.48 10.97
N ARG A 236 -13.08 10.60 11.76
CA ARG A 236 -13.11 10.93 13.19
C ARG A 236 -12.24 12.17 13.41
N GLU A 237 -12.19 12.65 14.64
CA GLU A 237 -11.45 13.87 14.98
C GLU A 237 -9.97 13.78 14.55
N TYR A 238 -9.26 12.73 14.98
CA TYR A 238 -7.83 12.54 14.76
C TYR A 238 -7.48 11.53 13.67
N THR A 239 -8.47 10.82 13.12
CA THR A 239 -8.24 9.72 12.18
C THR A 239 -9.17 9.77 10.98
N LEU A 240 -8.65 9.35 9.83
CA LEU A 240 -9.41 9.19 8.58
C LEU A 240 -9.06 7.86 7.91
N SER A 241 -10.07 7.06 7.61
CA SER A 241 -9.95 5.80 6.87
C SER A 241 -10.51 5.97 5.47
N LEU A 242 -9.73 5.65 4.44
CA LEU A 242 -10.13 5.71 3.03
C LEU A 242 -10.44 4.34 2.41
N ASP A 243 -10.55 3.30 3.22
CA ASP A 243 -10.88 1.95 2.74
C ASP A 243 -12.37 1.79 2.45
N ALA A 244 -12.76 2.01 1.19
CA ALA A 244 -14.12 1.78 0.73
C ALA A 244 -14.32 0.41 0.04
N GLY A 245 -13.38 -0.53 0.22
CA GLY A 245 -13.56 -1.92 -0.19
C GLY A 245 -13.24 -2.24 -1.66
N ALA A 246 -12.42 -1.44 -2.35
CA ALA A 246 -11.93 -1.76 -3.69
C ALA A 246 -11.36 -3.19 -3.76
N GLY A 247 -11.65 -3.93 -4.84
CA GLY A 247 -11.26 -5.33 -5.00
C GLY A 247 -12.00 -6.31 -4.07
N ARG A 248 -12.92 -5.83 -3.22
CA ARG A 248 -13.76 -6.62 -2.31
C ARG A 248 -15.25 -6.30 -2.45
N GLY A 249 -15.66 -5.82 -3.63
CA GLY A 249 -17.05 -5.44 -3.95
C GLY A 249 -17.43 -4.00 -3.59
N GLY A 250 -16.49 -3.19 -3.12
CA GLY A 250 -16.66 -1.75 -2.86
C GLY A 250 -16.02 -0.87 -3.94
N THR A 251 -15.75 0.39 -3.60
CA THR A 251 -15.18 1.40 -4.52
C THR A 251 -13.75 1.77 -4.11
N LEU A 252 -12.94 2.24 -5.06
CA LEU A 252 -11.65 2.87 -4.76
C LEU A 252 -11.84 4.35 -4.51
N VAL A 253 -11.28 4.85 -3.41
CA VAL A 253 -11.33 6.27 -3.04
C VAL A 253 -9.97 6.91 -3.25
N ALA A 254 -9.97 8.08 -3.89
CA ALA A 254 -8.91 9.06 -3.77
C ALA A 254 -9.45 10.36 -3.16
N ALA A 255 -8.82 10.83 -2.08
CA ALA A 255 -9.22 12.06 -1.39
C ALA A 255 -8.08 13.08 -1.43
N ALA A 256 -8.40 14.33 -1.73
CA ALA A 256 -7.47 15.44 -1.52
C ALA A 256 -7.60 15.88 -0.06
N ILE A 257 -6.50 15.84 0.66
CA ILE A 257 -6.40 16.21 2.07
C ILE A 257 -5.77 17.60 2.16
N GLY A 258 -6.46 18.52 2.83
CA GLY A 258 -5.95 19.86 3.11
C GLY A 258 -4.98 19.88 4.30
N PRO A 259 -4.32 21.01 4.58
CA PRO A 259 -3.26 21.10 5.59
C PRO A 259 -3.70 20.74 7.02
N ASN A 260 -4.99 20.86 7.33
CA ASN A 260 -5.55 20.55 8.65
C ASN A 260 -6.18 19.13 8.69
N GLY A 261 -5.96 18.31 7.67
CA GLY A 261 -6.45 16.93 7.60
C GLY A 261 -7.88 16.77 7.07
N GLN A 262 -8.55 17.86 6.72
CA GLN A 262 -9.90 17.83 6.14
C GLN A 262 -9.89 17.33 4.69
N ILE A 263 -10.93 16.60 4.28
CA ILE A 263 -11.14 16.25 2.88
C ILE A 263 -11.61 17.50 2.12
N VAL A 264 -10.83 17.95 1.13
CA VAL A 264 -11.16 19.12 0.29
C VAL A 264 -11.70 18.74 -1.10
N ASP A 265 -11.45 17.51 -1.55
CA ASP A 265 -11.99 16.94 -2.79
C ASP A 265 -11.99 15.41 -2.68
N ARG A 266 -12.85 14.74 -3.45
CA ARG A 266 -12.99 13.29 -3.42
C ARG A 266 -13.36 12.70 -4.77
N ILE A 267 -12.74 11.56 -5.07
CA ILE A 267 -12.97 10.74 -6.25
C ILE A 267 -13.30 9.33 -5.77
N GLU A 268 -14.35 8.75 -6.33
CA GLU A 268 -14.76 7.36 -6.13
C GLU A 268 -14.83 6.70 -7.51
N SER A 269 -14.43 5.44 -7.61
CA SER A 269 -14.42 4.71 -8.88
C SER A 269 -15.80 4.41 -9.42
#